data_AF-H3ZMH3-F1
#
_entry.id   AF-H3ZMH3-F1
#
_cell.length_a   1.000
_cell.length_b   1.000
_cell.length_c   1.000
_cell.angle_alpha   90.00
_cell.angle_beta   90.00
_cell.angle_gamma   90.00
#
_symmetry.space_group_name_H-M   'P 1'
#
loop_
_entity.id
_entity.type
_entity.pdbx_description
1 polymer ?
#
loop_
_entity_poly.entity_id
_entity_poly.type
_entity_poly.pdbx_seq_one_letter_code
_entity_poly.pdbx_strand_id
1 'polypeptide(L)'
;MLLLSRSDLEKLISMKEVIESVERAFLELYNGKAKVPLRTIIEVEKHNGFILYMPSYLEDSEALAVKVVSLYPENTKKGLPSVLASILLNDPKTGAPLALMEGTFITAMRTGAASGVATKYLARKDSKIAGIIGAGVQARTQLWAVCEVRNIEKALVYDINPKNAKKFAEEMSKKLGIEIKTVESAREATEKSDILIVATTAREPVVKGDGLGKARTSTP
;
A
#
# COMPACT_ATOMS: atom_id res chain seq x y z
N MET A 1 12.62 25.51 4.69
CA MET A 1 12.18 24.12 4.49
C MET A 1 10.98 23.86 5.38
N LEU A 2 9.90 23.33 4.82
CA LEU A 2 8.67 22.97 5.54
C LEU A 2 8.82 21.59 6.20
N LEU A 3 8.23 21.41 7.38
CA LEU A 3 8.13 20.11 8.04
C LEU A 3 6.66 19.68 8.07
N LEU A 4 6.38 18.45 7.62
CA LEU A 4 5.03 17.87 7.66
C LEU A 4 5.04 16.57 8.46
N SER A 5 4.34 16.61 9.58
CA SER A 5 4.10 15.43 10.41
C SER A 5 3.03 14.54 9.78
N ARG A 6 2.90 13.33 10.32
CA ARG A 6 1.80 12.43 9.95
C ARG A 6 0.42 13.07 10.14
N SER A 7 0.21 13.80 11.24
CA SER A 7 -1.08 14.44 11.51
C SER A 7 -1.42 15.59 10.57
N ASP A 8 -0.41 16.21 9.97
CA ASP A 8 -0.63 17.20 8.91
C ASP A 8 -1.06 16.49 7.64
N LEU A 9 -0.32 15.45 7.24
CA LEU A 9 -0.56 14.70 6.01
C LEU A 9 -1.91 13.97 6.00
N GLU A 10 -2.34 13.39 7.11
CA GLU A 10 -3.64 12.70 7.22
C GLU A 10 -4.84 13.62 6.98
N LYS A 11 -4.67 14.94 7.10
CA LYS A 11 -5.70 15.94 6.80
C LYS A 11 -5.65 16.46 5.36
N LEU A 12 -4.53 16.26 4.67
CA LEU A 12 -4.23 16.91 3.39
C LEU A 12 -4.52 16.03 2.18
N ILE A 13 -4.48 14.70 2.32
CA ILE A 13 -4.64 13.78 1.18
C ILE A 13 -5.69 12.70 1.44
N SER A 14 -6.53 12.45 0.43
CA SER A 14 -7.50 11.36 0.39
C SER A 14 -7.03 10.22 -0.52
N MET A 15 -7.59 9.01 -0.36
CA MET A 15 -7.21 7.88 -1.21
C MET A 15 -7.54 8.13 -2.69
N LYS A 16 -8.67 8.78 -2.97
CA LYS A 16 -9.09 9.14 -4.33
C LYS A 16 -8.05 10.03 -5.03
N GLU A 17 -7.62 11.11 -4.39
CA GLU A 17 -6.60 12.02 -4.94
C GLU A 17 -5.27 11.30 -5.17
N VAL A 18 -4.89 10.39 -4.26
CA VAL A 18 -3.64 9.62 -4.40
C VAL A 18 -3.76 8.62 -5.55
N ILE A 19 -4.90 7.98 -5.78
CA ILE A 19 -5.14 7.11 -6.95
C ILE A 19 -4.95 7.89 -8.25
N GLU A 20 -5.60 9.05 -8.38
CA GLU A 20 -5.49 9.91 -9.56
C GLU A 20 -4.05 10.39 -9.78
N SER A 21 -3.37 10.80 -8.70
CA SER A 21 -1.97 11.25 -8.76
C SER A 21 -1.01 10.13 -9.15
N VAL A 22 -1.20 8.92 -8.62
CA VAL A 22 -0.38 7.74 -8.96
C VAL A 22 -0.63 7.30 -10.40
N GLU A 23 -1.88 7.34 -10.88
CA GLU A 23 -2.22 7.04 -12.27
C GLU A 23 -1.51 8.01 -13.23
N ARG A 24 -1.54 9.31 -12.93
CA ARG A 24 -0.80 10.33 -13.69
C ARG A 24 0.72 10.10 -13.67
N ALA A 25 1.29 9.75 -12.51
CA ALA A 25 2.72 9.48 -12.40
C ALA A 25 3.17 8.28 -13.25
N PHE A 26 2.36 7.21 -13.33
CA PHE A 26 2.63 6.09 -14.23
C PHE A 26 2.53 6.48 -15.71
N LEU A 27 1.58 7.33 -16.08
CA LEU A 27 1.48 7.87 -17.44
C LEU A 27 2.73 8.71 -17.81
N GLU A 28 3.19 9.57 -16.90
CA GLU A 28 4.39 10.38 -17.07
C GLU A 28 5.65 9.51 -17.24
N LEU A 29 5.76 8.44 -16.44
CA LEU A 29 6.80 7.43 -16.59
C LEU A 29 6.78 6.77 -17.97
N TYR A 30 5.61 6.32 -18.44
CA TYR A 30 5.47 5.67 -19.74
C TYR A 30 5.86 6.61 -20.89
N ASN A 31 5.54 7.90 -20.77
CA ASN A 31 5.88 8.92 -21.77
C ASN A 31 7.35 9.37 -21.75
N GLY A 32 8.21 8.73 -20.94
CA GLY A 32 9.63 9.06 -20.86
C GLY A 32 9.93 10.36 -20.12
N LYS A 33 9.00 10.85 -19.29
CA LYS A 33 9.08 12.10 -18.54
C LYS A 33 9.42 11.90 -17.06
N ALA A 34 9.80 10.69 -16.67
CA ALA A 34 10.25 10.37 -15.32
C ALA A 34 11.63 9.72 -15.33
N LYS A 35 12.51 10.19 -14.43
CA LYS A 35 13.79 9.58 -14.09
C LYS A 35 13.64 8.82 -12.77
N VAL A 36 13.57 7.50 -12.86
CA VAL A 36 13.36 6.61 -11.70
C VAL A 36 14.47 5.55 -11.70
N PRO A 37 15.68 5.87 -11.22
CA PRO A 37 16.75 4.89 -11.15
C PRO A 37 16.36 3.74 -10.21
N LEU A 38 17.00 2.58 -10.40
CA LEU A 38 16.83 1.46 -9.47
C LEU A 38 17.23 1.91 -8.06
N ARG A 39 16.34 1.66 -7.10
CA ARG A 39 16.55 2.02 -5.68
C ARG A 39 17.80 1.34 -5.11
N THR A 40 18.53 2.06 -4.27
CA THR A 40 19.62 1.48 -3.47
C THR A 40 19.04 0.80 -2.24
N ILE A 41 19.48 -0.43 -1.95
CA ILE A 41 19.10 -1.18 -0.76
C ILE A 41 20.38 -1.44 0.04
N ILE A 42 20.35 -1.11 1.32
CA ILE A 42 21.37 -1.52 2.29
C ILE A 42 20.70 -2.48 3.26
N GLU A 43 21.19 -3.73 3.27
CA GLU A 43 20.83 -4.69 4.29
C GLU A 43 21.64 -4.41 5.57
N VAL A 44 20.94 -4.35 6.69
CA VAL A 44 21.51 -4.14 8.02
C VAL A 44 21.46 -5.49 8.74
N GLU A 45 22.26 -6.44 8.26
CA GLU A 45 22.24 -7.86 8.67
C GLU A 45 22.25 -8.02 10.20
N LYS A 46 23.15 -7.30 10.89
CA LYS A 46 23.29 -7.30 12.35
C LYS A 46 21.98 -7.01 13.10
N HIS A 47 21.05 -6.31 12.47
CA HIS A 47 19.78 -5.90 13.07
C HIS A 47 18.55 -6.44 12.31
N ASN A 48 18.72 -7.40 11.39
CA ASN A 48 17.65 -8.04 10.62
C ASN A 48 16.67 -7.02 10.02
N GLY A 49 17.21 -6.06 9.27
CA GLY A 49 16.41 -5.03 8.62
C GLY A 49 17.05 -4.48 7.36
N PHE A 50 16.27 -3.71 6.63
CA PHE A 50 16.67 -3.07 5.38
C PHE A 50 16.41 -1.58 5.45
N ILE A 51 17.26 -0.80 4.79
CA ILE A 51 16.99 0.60 4.46
C ILE A 51 17.09 0.79 2.96
N LEU A 52 16.11 1.48 2.38
CA LEU A 52 15.97 1.67 0.95
C LEU A 52 15.93 3.17 0.65
N TYR A 53 16.70 3.57 -0.36
CA TYR A 53 16.77 4.93 -0.87
C TYR A 53 16.14 4.95 -2.26
N MET A 54 15.03 5.67 -2.39
CA MET A 54 14.20 5.69 -3.60
C MET A 54 14.13 7.13 -4.14
N PRO A 55 15.15 7.62 -4.85
CA PRO A 55 15.09 8.91 -5.54
C PRO A 55 14.31 8.80 -6.86
N SER A 56 13.59 9.85 -7.21
CA SER A 56 12.97 10.00 -8.52
C SER A 56 12.78 11.47 -8.88
N TYR A 57 12.72 11.75 -10.17
CA TYR A 57 12.35 13.05 -10.70
C TYR A 57 11.29 12.90 -11.79
N LEU A 58 10.15 13.56 -11.63
CA LEU A 58 9.09 13.66 -12.63
C LEU A 58 9.16 15.08 -13.23
N GLU A 59 9.49 15.16 -14.52
CA GLU A 59 9.82 16.41 -15.21
C GLU A 59 8.59 17.30 -15.44
N ASP A 60 7.48 16.73 -15.95
CA ASP A 60 6.26 17.49 -16.22
C ASP A 60 5.54 17.88 -14.93
N SER A 61 5.72 17.08 -13.87
CA SER A 61 5.20 17.38 -12.53
C SER A 61 6.13 18.22 -11.66
N GLU A 62 7.36 18.50 -12.11
CA GLU A 62 8.40 19.21 -11.34
C GLU A 62 8.61 18.61 -9.93
N ALA A 63 8.51 17.28 -9.82
CA ALA A 63 8.57 16.57 -8.54
C ALA A 63 9.90 15.83 -8.37
N LEU A 64 10.87 16.49 -7.74
CA LEU A 64 12.17 15.91 -7.36
C LEU A 64 12.14 15.50 -5.89
N ALA A 65 12.03 14.19 -5.63
CA ALA A 65 11.94 13.67 -4.28
C ALA A 65 12.82 12.44 -4.05
N VAL A 66 13.24 12.24 -2.80
CA VAL A 66 13.82 10.98 -2.34
C VAL A 66 13.08 10.49 -1.11
N LYS A 67 12.71 9.21 -1.13
CA LYS A 67 12.20 8.51 0.04
C LYS A 67 13.29 7.65 0.66
N VAL A 68 13.50 7.81 1.96
CA VAL A 68 14.26 6.88 2.79
C VAL A 68 13.24 6.04 3.57
N VAL A 69 13.17 4.75 3.29
CA VAL A 69 12.22 3.83 3.93
C VAL A 69 12.95 2.63 4.50
N SER A 70 12.60 2.22 5.71
CA SER A 70 13.14 1.04 6.35
C SER A 70 12.10 -0.06 6.49
N LEU A 71 12.57 -1.31 6.49
CA LEU A 71 11.78 -2.50 6.74
C LEU A 71 12.47 -3.33 7.84
N TYR A 72 11.85 -3.39 9.02
CA TYR A 72 12.29 -4.17 10.16
C TYR A 72 11.13 -5.06 10.62
N PRO A 73 11.06 -6.33 10.20
CA PRO A 73 9.94 -7.23 10.52
C PRO A 73 9.66 -7.32 12.04
N GLU A 74 10.72 -7.36 12.84
CA GLU A 74 10.69 -7.53 14.29
C GLU A 74 10.30 -6.27 15.09
N ASN A 75 10.09 -5.11 14.43
CA ASN A 75 9.70 -3.87 15.12
C ASN A 75 8.37 -3.99 15.85
N THR A 76 7.47 -4.85 15.37
CA THR A 76 6.16 -5.08 16.01
C THR A 76 6.31 -5.63 17.43
N LYS A 77 7.37 -6.41 17.71
CA LYS A 77 7.71 -6.88 19.07
C LYS A 77 8.14 -5.75 20.01
N LYS A 78 8.54 -4.61 19.45
CA LYS A 78 8.98 -3.40 20.17
C LYS A 78 7.91 -2.30 20.21
N GLY A 79 6.70 -2.58 19.72
CA GLY A 79 5.63 -1.57 19.60
C GLY A 79 5.85 -0.55 18.47
N LEU A 80 6.77 -0.81 17.54
CA LEU A 80 7.03 0.04 16.38
C LEU A 80 6.45 -0.56 15.07
N PRO A 81 6.09 0.27 14.08
CA PRO A 81 5.75 -0.22 12.74
C PRO A 81 6.93 -0.95 12.08
N SER A 82 6.63 -1.99 11.30
CA SER A 82 7.64 -2.69 10.49
C SER A 82 8.21 -1.81 9.38
N VAL A 83 7.43 -0.85 8.88
CA VAL A 83 7.85 0.11 7.86
C VAL A 83 7.83 1.51 8.45
N LEU A 84 8.94 2.22 8.35
CA LEU A 84 9.07 3.63 8.71
C LEU A 84 9.70 4.37 7.55
N ALA A 85 9.27 5.59 7.25
CA ALA A 85 9.83 6.34 6.14
C ALA A 85 9.86 7.84 6.38
N SER A 86 10.74 8.51 5.64
CA SER A 86 10.82 9.96 5.49
C SER A 86 10.93 10.29 4.00
N ILE A 87 10.33 11.41 3.59
CA ILE A 87 10.40 11.90 2.21
C ILE A 87 10.99 13.31 2.24
N LEU A 88 12.06 13.52 1.47
CA LEU A 88 12.63 14.84 1.20
C LEU A 88 12.20 15.27 -0.19
N LEU A 89 11.66 16.48 -0.29
CA LEU A 89 11.33 17.15 -1.55
C LEU A 89 12.34 18.26 -1.79
N ASN A 90 12.87 18.34 -3.01
CA ASN A 90 13.83 19.35 -3.44
C ASN A 90 13.25 20.19 -4.57
N ASP A 91 13.66 21.45 -4.65
CA ASP A 91 13.38 22.32 -5.80
C ASP A 91 14.23 21.87 -7.00
N PRO A 92 13.62 21.45 -8.13
CA PRO A 92 14.38 21.04 -9.31
C PRO A 92 15.25 22.15 -9.91
N LYS A 93 14.92 23.43 -9.67
CA LYS A 93 15.63 24.59 -10.24
C LYS A 93 16.92 24.92 -9.50
N THR A 94 16.93 24.70 -8.18
CA THR A 94 18.02 25.14 -7.30
C THR A 94 18.68 24.01 -6.52
N GLY A 95 18.04 22.84 -6.46
CA GLY A 95 18.42 21.73 -5.59
C GLY A 95 18.09 21.97 -4.10
N ALA A 96 17.59 23.15 -3.73
CA ALA A 96 17.32 23.50 -2.35
C ALA A 96 16.23 22.57 -1.75
N PRO A 97 16.43 22.05 -0.53
CA PRO A 97 15.42 21.24 0.13
C PRO A 97 14.18 22.08 0.49
N LEU A 98 13.03 21.70 -0.07
CA LEU A 98 11.75 22.38 0.13
C LEU A 98 11.02 21.86 1.36
N ALA A 99 10.91 20.53 1.51
CA ALA A 99 10.16 19.93 2.61
C ALA A 99 10.74 18.59 3.07
N LEU A 100 10.66 18.31 4.37
CA LEU A 100 10.86 16.99 4.95
C LEU A 100 9.54 16.52 5.57
N MET A 101 9.07 15.35 5.15
CA MET A 101 7.74 14.84 5.46
C MET A 101 7.82 13.44 6.09
N GLU A 102 6.91 13.16 7.01
CA GLU A 102 6.66 11.81 7.51
C GLU A 102 6.22 10.91 6.34
N GLY A 103 6.98 9.85 6.06
CA GLY A 103 6.80 9.04 4.86
C GLY A 103 6.01 7.76 5.07
N THR A 104 5.73 7.36 6.31
CA THR A 104 5.07 6.07 6.61
C THR A 104 3.62 6.08 6.14
N PHE A 105 2.88 7.15 6.47
CA PHE A 105 1.52 7.32 6.00
C PHE A 105 1.45 7.43 4.47
N ILE A 106 2.27 8.28 3.86
CA ILE A 106 2.35 8.43 2.39
C ILE A 106 2.70 7.08 1.73
N THR A 107 3.60 6.30 2.33
CA THR A 107 3.97 4.98 1.81
C THR A 107 2.79 4.02 1.82
N ALA A 108 1.96 4.00 2.87
CA ALA A 108 0.74 3.18 2.89
C ALA A 108 -0.27 3.66 1.83
N MET A 109 -0.49 4.97 1.73
CA MET A 109 -1.44 5.58 0.79
C MET A 109 -1.07 5.27 -0.66
N ARG A 110 0.17 5.59 -1.08
CA ARG A 110 0.63 5.38 -2.47
C ARG A 110 0.70 3.90 -2.85
N THR A 111 0.94 3.00 -1.89
CA THR A 111 0.98 1.55 -2.16
C THR A 111 -0.43 1.02 -2.42
N GLY A 112 -1.41 1.39 -1.58
CA GLY A 112 -2.81 1.07 -1.83
C GLY A 112 -3.30 1.69 -3.15
N ALA A 113 -2.99 2.96 -3.40
CA ALA A 113 -3.38 3.65 -4.61
C ALA A 113 -2.82 3.01 -5.90
N ALA A 114 -1.56 2.58 -5.90
CA ALA A 114 -0.99 1.85 -7.05
C ALA A 114 -1.78 0.58 -7.36
N SER A 115 -2.16 -0.19 -6.34
CA SER A 115 -3.03 -1.35 -6.50
C SER A 115 -4.47 -0.97 -6.88
N GLY A 116 -4.97 0.19 -6.44
CA GLY A 116 -6.24 0.76 -6.86
C GLY A 116 -6.27 1.06 -8.36
N VAL A 117 -5.21 1.70 -8.89
CA VAL A 117 -5.03 1.93 -10.34
C VAL A 117 -5.01 0.59 -11.07
N ALA A 118 -4.21 -0.38 -10.62
CA ALA A 118 -4.18 -1.71 -11.24
C ALA A 118 -5.56 -2.39 -11.21
N THR A 119 -6.26 -2.34 -10.07
CA THR A 119 -7.61 -2.89 -9.88
C THR A 119 -8.61 -2.25 -10.84
N LYS A 120 -8.53 -0.94 -11.06
CA LYS A 120 -9.40 -0.19 -11.98
C LYS A 120 -9.40 -0.81 -13.38
N TYR A 121 -8.24 -1.26 -13.86
CA TYR A 121 -8.08 -1.83 -15.20
C TYR A 121 -8.18 -3.36 -15.26
N LEU A 122 -7.75 -4.07 -14.21
CA LEU A 122 -7.59 -5.53 -14.25
C LEU A 122 -8.74 -6.31 -13.60
N ALA A 123 -9.45 -5.72 -12.64
CA ALA A 123 -10.55 -6.40 -11.97
C ALA A 123 -11.85 -6.30 -12.76
N ARG A 124 -12.70 -7.32 -12.64
CA ARG A 124 -14.05 -7.26 -13.23
C ARG A 124 -14.82 -6.06 -12.66
N LYS A 125 -15.67 -5.44 -13.47
CA LYS A 125 -16.45 -4.26 -13.06
C LYS A 125 -17.55 -4.62 -12.05
N ASP A 126 -17.99 -5.87 -12.04
CA ASP A 126 -19.04 -6.43 -11.18
C ASP A 126 -18.50 -7.07 -9.90
N SER A 127 -17.20 -6.94 -9.59
CA SER A 127 -16.61 -7.48 -8.34
C SER A 127 -17.29 -6.89 -7.09
N LYS A 128 -17.74 -7.75 -6.18
CA LYS A 128 -18.46 -7.40 -4.95
C LYS A 128 -17.76 -7.88 -3.68
N ILE A 129 -16.96 -8.94 -3.76
CA ILE A 129 -16.31 -9.56 -2.59
C ILE A 129 -14.79 -9.41 -2.68
N ALA A 130 -14.19 -8.77 -1.67
CA ALA A 130 -12.74 -8.65 -1.52
C ALA A 130 -12.19 -9.61 -0.46
N GLY A 131 -11.17 -10.40 -0.80
CA GLY A 131 -10.42 -11.24 0.12
C GLY A 131 -9.15 -10.55 0.57
N ILE A 132 -8.78 -10.71 1.83
CA ILE A 132 -7.58 -10.15 2.41
C ILE A 132 -6.82 -11.25 3.14
N ILE A 133 -5.54 -11.43 2.79
CA ILE A 133 -4.60 -12.31 3.48
C ILE A 133 -3.48 -11.44 4.04
N GLY A 134 -3.39 -11.38 5.38
CA GLY A 134 -2.56 -10.44 6.12
C GLY A 134 -3.31 -9.14 6.42
N ALA A 135 -3.51 -8.86 7.70
CA ALA A 135 -4.34 -7.76 8.22
C ALA A 135 -3.49 -6.60 8.80
N GLY A 136 -2.34 -6.34 8.16
CA GLY A 136 -1.37 -5.32 8.55
C GLY A 136 -1.72 -3.90 8.09
N VAL A 137 -0.73 -2.99 8.15
CA VAL A 137 -0.88 -1.58 7.74
C VAL A 137 -1.24 -1.46 6.26
N GLN A 138 -0.53 -2.18 5.38
CA GLN A 138 -0.75 -2.10 3.93
C GLN A 138 -2.14 -2.63 3.54
N ALA A 139 -2.62 -3.71 4.17
CA ALA A 139 -3.93 -4.28 3.91
C ALA A 139 -5.07 -3.27 4.05
N ARG A 140 -4.93 -2.28 4.95
CA ARG A 140 -5.95 -1.25 5.20
C ARG A 140 -6.09 -0.30 4.01
N THR A 141 -4.97 0.22 3.52
CA THR A 141 -4.98 1.12 2.35
C THR A 141 -5.22 0.38 1.06
N GLN A 142 -4.81 -0.89 0.95
CA GLN A 142 -5.17 -1.78 -0.15
C GLN A 142 -6.69 -1.94 -0.27
N LEU A 143 -7.37 -2.36 0.81
CA LEU A 143 -8.83 -2.51 0.78
C LEU A 143 -9.54 -1.17 0.55
N TRP A 144 -9.06 -0.09 1.17
CA TRP A 144 -9.62 1.24 0.94
C TRP A 144 -9.53 1.64 -0.54
N ALA A 145 -8.36 1.50 -1.17
CA ALA A 145 -8.19 1.83 -2.59
C ALA A 145 -9.05 0.96 -3.50
N VAL A 146 -9.21 -0.33 -3.20
CA VAL A 146 -10.11 -1.23 -3.95
C VAL A 146 -11.57 -0.75 -3.85
N CYS A 147 -12.02 -0.29 -2.67
CA CYS A 147 -13.37 0.24 -2.48
C CYS A 147 -13.60 1.59 -3.19
N GLU A 148 -12.55 2.40 -3.39
CA GLU A 148 -12.66 3.65 -4.17
C GLU A 148 -12.87 3.38 -5.68
N VAL A 149 -12.45 2.21 -6.19
CA VAL A 149 -12.50 1.88 -7.63
C VAL A 149 -13.52 0.79 -7.97
N ARG A 150 -14.10 0.10 -6.99
CA ARG A 150 -15.12 -0.95 -7.15
C ARG A 150 -16.19 -0.85 -6.07
N ASN A 151 -17.41 -1.21 -6.44
CA ASN A 151 -18.56 -1.27 -5.53
C ASN A 151 -18.51 -2.55 -4.67
N ILE A 152 -17.50 -2.65 -3.81
CA ILE A 152 -17.34 -3.76 -2.86
C ILE A 152 -18.45 -3.71 -1.81
N GLU A 153 -19.11 -4.84 -1.59
CA GLU A 153 -20.19 -4.98 -0.62
C GLU A 153 -19.73 -5.72 0.65
N LYS A 154 -18.76 -6.63 0.48
CA LYS A 154 -18.26 -7.49 1.55
C LYS A 154 -16.77 -7.75 1.43
N ALA A 155 -16.09 -7.84 2.57
CA ALA A 155 -14.72 -8.30 2.65
C ALA A 155 -14.55 -9.52 3.57
N LEU A 156 -13.60 -10.38 3.24
CA LEU A 156 -13.19 -11.56 4.01
C LEU A 156 -11.72 -11.43 4.40
N VAL A 157 -11.41 -11.41 5.69
CA VAL A 157 -10.04 -11.22 6.17
C VAL A 157 -9.51 -12.44 6.91
N TYR A 158 -8.33 -12.88 6.52
CA TYR A 158 -7.53 -13.90 7.20
C TYR A 158 -6.18 -13.31 7.61
N ASP A 159 -5.75 -13.62 8.82
CA ASP A 159 -4.39 -13.36 9.31
C ASP A 159 -4.01 -14.52 10.25
N ILE A 160 -2.73 -14.90 10.26
CA ILE A 160 -2.22 -15.92 11.20
C ILE A 160 -2.40 -15.49 12.66
N ASN A 161 -2.41 -14.18 12.90
CA ASN A 161 -2.74 -13.60 14.19
C ASN A 161 -4.24 -13.20 14.20
N PRO A 162 -5.10 -13.96 14.91
CA PRO A 162 -6.54 -13.68 14.93
C PRO A 162 -6.88 -12.32 15.54
N LYS A 163 -6.02 -11.77 16.42
CA LYS A 163 -6.22 -10.41 16.96
C LYS A 163 -6.09 -9.35 15.88
N ASN A 164 -5.16 -9.53 14.92
CA ASN A 164 -4.98 -8.60 13.80
C ASN A 164 -6.20 -8.65 12.86
N ALA A 165 -6.66 -9.85 12.50
CA ALA A 165 -7.84 -10.02 11.64
C ALA A 165 -9.10 -9.41 12.28
N LYS A 166 -9.35 -9.68 13.57
CA LYS A 166 -10.49 -9.12 14.31
C LYS A 166 -10.43 -7.59 14.36
N LYS A 167 -9.29 -7.03 14.79
CA LYS A 167 -9.09 -5.58 14.86
C LYS A 167 -9.28 -4.91 13.49
N PHE A 168 -8.72 -5.52 12.43
CA PHE A 168 -8.90 -5.05 11.07
C PHE A 168 -10.37 -5.02 10.65
N ALA A 169 -11.11 -6.13 10.86
CA ALA A 169 -12.51 -6.21 10.51
C ALA A 169 -13.35 -5.12 11.20
N GLU A 170 -13.16 -4.93 12.51
CA GLU A 170 -13.87 -3.92 13.30
C GLU A 170 -13.57 -2.48 12.86
N GLU A 171 -12.29 -2.14 12.67
CA GLU A 171 -11.86 -0.79 12.29
C GLU A 171 -12.24 -0.46 10.85
N MET A 172 -11.96 -1.36 9.91
CA MET A 172 -12.13 -1.11 8.49
C MET A 172 -13.60 -1.19 8.07
N SER A 173 -14.42 -2.01 8.73
CA SER A 173 -15.87 -2.04 8.46
C SER A 173 -16.50 -0.69 8.77
N LYS A 174 -16.14 -0.08 9.92
CA LYS A 174 -16.59 1.27 10.29
C LYS A 174 -16.07 2.34 9.34
N LYS A 175 -14.79 2.27 8.96
CA LYS A 175 -14.16 3.27 8.07
C LYS A 175 -14.76 3.27 6.67
N LEU A 176 -15.05 2.09 6.12
CA LEU A 176 -15.47 1.93 4.73
C LEU A 176 -16.98 1.77 4.55
N GLY A 177 -17.72 1.51 5.63
CA GLY A 177 -19.17 1.29 5.58
C GLY A 177 -19.58 -0.02 4.91
N ILE A 178 -18.71 -1.04 4.91
CA ILE A 178 -18.98 -2.36 4.31
C ILE A 178 -18.88 -3.48 5.35
N GLU A 179 -19.52 -4.63 5.08
CA GLU A 179 -19.40 -5.81 5.93
C GLU A 179 -17.99 -6.40 5.80
N ILE A 180 -17.28 -6.59 6.92
CA ILE A 180 -15.99 -7.30 6.93
C ILE A 180 -16.07 -8.47 7.91
N LYS A 181 -15.89 -9.70 7.42
CA LYS A 181 -15.89 -10.92 8.22
C LYS A 181 -14.49 -11.53 8.30
N THR A 182 -14.12 -11.95 9.49
CA THR A 182 -12.94 -12.80 9.68
C THR A 182 -13.24 -14.22 9.18
N VAL A 183 -12.29 -14.84 8.50
CA VAL A 183 -12.35 -16.24 8.09
C VAL A 183 -11.19 -17.02 8.69
N GLU A 184 -11.33 -18.34 8.79
CA GLU A 184 -10.39 -19.18 9.55
C GLU A 184 -9.20 -19.67 8.70
N SER A 185 -9.23 -19.47 7.39
CA SER A 185 -8.14 -19.89 6.50
C SER A 185 -7.91 -18.93 5.33
N ALA A 186 -6.65 -18.86 4.88
CA ALA A 186 -6.28 -18.19 3.63
C ALA A 186 -7.02 -18.79 2.43
N ARG A 187 -7.28 -20.10 2.46
CA ARG A 187 -8.04 -20.80 1.42
C ARG A 187 -9.46 -20.26 1.30
N GLU A 188 -10.16 -20.12 2.41
CA GLU A 188 -11.52 -19.56 2.41
C GLU A 188 -11.56 -18.13 1.88
N ALA A 189 -10.62 -17.28 2.33
CA ALA A 189 -10.48 -15.91 1.80
C ALA A 189 -10.22 -15.93 0.29
N THR A 190 -9.38 -16.85 -0.19
CA THR A 190 -9.06 -16.98 -1.62
C THR A 190 -10.27 -17.44 -2.43
N GLU A 191 -10.92 -18.52 -2.02
CA GLU A 191 -11.99 -19.21 -2.76
C GLU A 191 -13.29 -18.42 -2.89
N LYS A 192 -13.54 -17.46 -2.00
CA LYS A 192 -14.80 -16.68 -1.98
C LYS A 192 -14.67 -15.27 -2.56
N SER A 193 -13.49 -14.90 -3.08
CA SER A 193 -13.20 -13.53 -3.47
C SER A 193 -13.32 -13.27 -4.96
N ASP A 194 -13.76 -12.08 -5.34
CA ASP A 194 -13.60 -11.57 -6.71
C ASP A 194 -12.24 -10.89 -6.89
N ILE A 195 -11.78 -10.18 -5.86
CA ILE A 195 -10.49 -9.50 -5.78
C ILE A 195 -9.75 -10.00 -4.53
N LEU A 196 -8.50 -10.43 -4.68
CA LEU A 196 -7.67 -10.91 -3.58
C LEU A 196 -6.52 -9.94 -3.30
N ILE A 197 -6.43 -9.46 -2.07
CA ILE A 197 -5.35 -8.65 -1.53
C ILE A 197 -4.46 -9.55 -0.69
N VAL A 198 -3.15 -9.57 -0.97
CA VAL A 198 -2.17 -10.34 -0.20
C VAL A 198 -1.11 -9.39 0.34
N ALA A 199 -1.18 -9.05 1.63
CA ALA A 199 -0.31 -8.08 2.29
C ALA A 199 0.32 -8.69 3.56
N THR A 200 1.14 -9.73 3.36
CA THR A 200 1.79 -10.48 4.45
C THR A 200 3.28 -10.19 4.55
N THR A 201 3.89 -10.58 5.67
CA THR A 201 5.35 -10.65 5.85
C THR A 201 5.87 -12.07 5.69
N ALA A 202 5.09 -12.97 5.08
CA ALA A 202 5.48 -14.36 4.91
C ALA A 202 6.67 -14.46 3.94
N ARG A 203 7.58 -15.40 4.22
CA ARG A 203 8.71 -15.73 3.33
C ARG A 203 8.42 -16.92 2.43
N GLU A 204 7.33 -17.64 2.72
CA GLU A 204 6.83 -18.78 1.97
C GLU A 204 5.47 -18.45 1.35
N PRO A 205 5.09 -19.09 0.22
CA PRO A 205 3.81 -18.86 -0.43
C PRO A 205 2.59 -19.13 0.49
N VAL A 206 1.68 -18.16 0.58
CA VAL A 206 0.44 -18.25 1.39
C VAL A 206 -0.84 -18.46 0.57
N VAL A 207 -0.75 -18.35 -0.75
CA VAL A 207 -1.85 -18.59 -1.70
C VAL A 207 -1.46 -19.75 -2.62
N LYS A 208 -2.35 -20.73 -2.77
CA LYS A 208 -2.22 -21.79 -3.77
C LYS A 208 -3.06 -21.47 -5.00
N GLY A 209 -2.51 -21.69 -6.19
CA GLY A 209 -3.14 -21.31 -7.45
C GLY A 209 -4.41 -22.08 -7.81
N ASP A 210 -4.58 -23.29 -7.29
CA ASP A 210 -5.79 -24.12 -7.44
C ASP A 210 -7.02 -23.50 -6.78
N GLY A 211 -6.82 -22.66 -5.76
CA GLY A 211 -7.87 -21.89 -5.11
C GLY A 211 -8.32 -20.66 -5.89
N LEU A 212 -7.59 -20.21 -6.92
CA LEU A 212 -7.92 -19.04 -7.74
C LEU A 212 -8.87 -19.44 -8.88
N GLY A 213 -10.14 -19.05 -8.78
CA GLY A 213 -11.10 -19.23 -9.87
C GLY A 213 -10.70 -18.45 -11.14
N LYS A 214 -11.23 -18.86 -12.30
CA LYS A 214 -10.87 -18.36 -13.66
C LYS A 214 -11.02 -16.84 -13.90
N ALA A 215 -11.57 -16.05 -12.96
CA ALA A 215 -11.95 -14.65 -13.16
C ALA A 215 -11.63 -13.74 -11.96
N ARG A 216 -10.45 -13.94 -11.34
CA ARG A 216 -9.99 -13.20 -10.16
C ARG A 216 -8.76 -12.36 -10.45
N THR A 217 -8.66 -11.23 -9.78
CA THR A 217 -7.49 -10.35 -9.82
C THR A 217 -6.80 -10.38 -8.46
N SER A 218 -5.49 -10.62 -8.45
CA SER A 218 -4.67 -10.52 -7.25
C SER A 218 -3.82 -9.25 -7.30
N THR A 219 -3.86 -8.45 -6.24
CA THR A 219 -2.95 -7.32 -6.07
C THR A 219 -1.95 -7.62 -4.94
N PRO A 220 -0.63 -7.50 -5.19
CA PRO A 220 0.39 -7.62 -4.17
C PRO A 220 0.41 -6.43 -3.19
#